data_AF-A0A9W9QT08-F1
#
_entry.id   AF-A0A9W9QT08-F1
#
_cell.length_a   1.000
_cell.length_b   1.000
_cell.length_c   1.000
_cell.angle_alpha   90.00
_cell.angle_beta   90.00
_cell.angle_gamma   90.00
#
_symmetry.space_group_name_H-M   'P 1'
#
loop_
_entity.id
_entity.type
_entity.pdbx_description
1 polymer ?
#
loop_
_entity_poly.entity_id
_entity_poly.type
_entity_poly.pdbx_seq_one_letter_code
_entity_poly.pdbx_strand_id
1 'polypeptide(L)'
;MAPSKPKAGHVNMMADTNIANLPIEGLRAVMRGILANRPDCTPVFEEQTRQYLGETASRFSNITVIDQAADGSFQTTGAFQQLRKRVCCMVGCGMCYQALPLLQEIVDQVSQIKLGSGQSAIVDQIAGVDGDIIQAITAVQKTLFVESGSRDLSETERVPLEALLKSLTACKAAWVQNSLPFVLERGLEATIDLVNPALAAAPSINESFSEKAPRAISETFQMANVQLPRVFSGLWQLSSPAWGIAPRSKIMQQFSKHVESGLTAFDMADHYGDAEILFGQYRSSSAFSDSLFAATKYCVFHPMTVTADAIRSKVDERCQRLRTDKIDLLQFHWQFYNDPQYIDALKYLQQDSRIQHLGLCNFDTEHMQKAIESGVKVYTNQVQANERSKFSLIDSRPTVKMVEFCDKHDIKLLTYGTLLGGLLAEKWVGQAAPDLYAETMTPSLRKYFAMIQNWGGWDLFQELLRTLQSIGRKHNVSVSNVATRWVLDFKCVGAVIVGARMGVSEQSEENLASLGWSLDAEDQGLIQAILDRSSRAEMFESLGDCGGEYR
;
A
#
# COMPACT_ATOMS: atom_id res chain seq x y z
N MET A 1 41.54 0.90 5.46
CA MET A 1 41.58 2.37 5.65
C MET A 1 40.99 2.68 7.00
N ALA A 2 41.63 3.55 7.79
CA ALA A 2 41.17 3.94 9.13
C ALA A 2 39.73 4.52 9.08
N PRO A 3 38.92 4.37 10.15
CA PRO A 3 37.59 4.96 10.20
C PRO A 3 37.71 6.48 10.11
N SER A 4 37.06 7.07 9.11
CA SER A 4 36.99 8.53 8.97
C SER A 4 36.27 9.10 10.19
N LYS A 5 36.98 9.94 10.96
CA LYS A 5 36.36 10.82 11.97
C LYS A 5 35.19 11.57 11.33
N PRO A 6 34.08 11.80 12.05
CA PRO A 6 32.99 12.62 11.53
C PRO A 6 33.54 13.99 11.15
N LYS A 7 33.35 14.41 9.90
CA LYS A 7 33.53 15.80 9.52
C LYS A 7 32.46 16.59 10.26
N ALA A 8 32.83 17.22 11.37
CA ALA A 8 32.12 18.40 11.85
C ALA A 8 32.32 19.50 10.79
N GLY A 9 31.56 19.40 9.71
CA GLY A 9 31.53 20.40 8.65
C GLY A 9 30.74 21.58 9.17
N HIS A 10 31.37 22.74 9.24
CA HIS A 10 30.68 24.00 9.46
C HIS A 10 29.52 24.11 8.46
N VAL A 11 28.28 24.02 8.95
CA VAL A 11 27.10 24.36 8.15
C VAL A 11 27.22 25.85 7.86
N ASN A 12 27.10 26.24 6.59
CA ASN A 12 27.10 27.65 6.20
C ASN A 12 26.13 28.42 7.11
N MET A 13 26.60 29.51 7.74
CA MET A 13 25.79 30.29 8.68
C MET A 13 24.41 30.70 8.13
N MET A 14 24.31 30.95 6.82
CA MET A 14 23.03 31.25 6.17
C MET A 14 22.12 30.03 6.10
N ALA A 15 22.67 28.83 5.88
CA ALA A 15 21.91 27.59 5.92
C ALA A 15 21.45 27.26 7.34
N ASP A 16 22.29 27.50 8.35
CA ASP A 16 21.91 27.33 9.76
C ASP A 16 20.81 28.32 10.18
N THR A 17 20.90 29.56 9.69
CA THR A 17 19.84 30.57 9.86
C THR A 17 18.52 30.11 9.24
N ASN A 18 18.55 29.50 8.05
CA ASN A 18 17.35 28.93 7.44
C ASN A 18 16.81 27.77 8.29
N ILE A 19 17.67 26.87 8.78
CA ILE A 19 17.26 25.74 9.63
C ILE A 19 16.60 26.23 10.92
N ALA A 20 17.17 27.25 11.56
CA ALA A 20 16.69 27.78 12.83
C ALA A 20 15.37 28.57 12.71
N ASN A 21 15.10 29.21 11.57
CA ASN A 21 13.95 30.10 11.40
C ASN A 21 12.82 29.52 10.54
N LEU A 22 13.08 28.49 9.73
CA LEU A 22 12.01 27.82 8.99
C LEU A 22 11.05 27.14 9.98
N PRO A 23 9.73 27.30 9.80
CA PRO A 23 8.77 26.50 10.56
C PRO A 23 9.01 25.02 10.26
N ILE A 24 8.64 24.14 11.20
CA ILE A 24 8.85 22.68 11.08
C ILE A 24 8.29 22.14 9.76
N GLU A 25 7.13 22.64 9.33
CA GLU A 25 6.53 22.26 8.05
C GLU A 25 7.35 22.70 6.85
N GLY A 26 7.97 23.89 6.91
CA GLY A 26 8.93 24.36 5.92
C GLY A 26 10.19 23.51 5.85
N LEU A 27 10.72 23.05 6.99
CA LEU A 27 11.87 22.14 7.02
C LEU A 27 11.55 20.79 6.37
N ARG A 28 10.37 20.23 6.66
CA ARG A 28 9.89 18.99 6.02
C ARG A 28 9.72 19.20 4.51
N ALA A 29 9.22 20.37 4.09
CA ALA A 29 9.11 20.78 2.70
C ALA A 29 10.44 20.77 1.96
N VAL A 30 11.41 21.48 2.51
CA VAL A 30 12.75 21.60 1.93
C VAL A 30 13.43 20.24 1.89
N MET A 31 13.39 19.46 2.97
CA MET A 31 14.01 18.13 3.01
C MET A 31 13.42 17.18 1.96
N ARG A 32 12.08 17.14 1.84
CA ARG A 32 11.43 16.32 0.79
C ARG A 32 11.81 16.80 -0.61
N GLY A 33 11.85 18.11 -0.83
CA GLY A 33 12.28 18.69 -2.10
C GLY A 33 13.71 18.32 -2.47
N ILE A 34 14.62 18.30 -1.48
CA ILE A 34 16.00 17.82 -1.67
C ILE A 34 15.98 16.34 -2.08
N LEU A 35 15.30 15.47 -1.31
CA LEU A 35 15.28 14.02 -1.58
C LEU A 35 14.62 13.66 -2.93
N ALA A 36 13.57 14.38 -3.33
CA ALA A 36 12.89 14.16 -4.61
C ALA A 36 13.77 14.55 -5.81
N ASN A 37 14.49 15.68 -5.70
CA ASN A 37 15.36 16.17 -6.77
C ASN A 37 16.76 15.53 -6.75
N ARG A 38 17.19 15.01 -5.61
CA ARG A 38 18.48 14.37 -5.36
C ARG A 38 18.29 13.06 -4.60
N PRO A 39 17.77 12.00 -5.26
CA PRO A 39 17.58 10.70 -4.62
C PRO A 39 18.87 10.10 -4.04
N ASP A 40 20.02 10.49 -4.58
CA ASP A 40 21.37 10.14 -4.10
C ASP A 40 21.65 10.64 -2.66
N CYS A 41 20.88 11.62 -2.16
CA CYS A 41 20.96 12.09 -0.78
C CYS A 41 20.19 11.21 0.22
N THR A 42 19.32 10.30 -0.25
CA THR A 42 18.49 9.44 0.62
C THR A 42 19.32 8.61 1.60
N PRO A 43 20.40 7.89 1.18
CA PRO A 43 21.21 7.12 2.11
C PRO A 43 21.89 7.97 3.19
N VAL A 44 22.26 9.21 2.86
CA VAL A 44 22.86 10.16 3.81
C VAL A 44 21.83 10.65 4.82
N PHE A 45 20.62 10.98 4.37
CA PHE A 45 19.51 11.36 5.24
C PHE A 45 19.16 10.24 6.23
N GLU A 46 19.05 9.01 5.73
CA GLU A 46 18.77 7.84 6.57
C GLU A 46 19.90 7.61 7.59
N GLU A 47 21.16 7.78 7.20
CA GLU A 47 22.30 7.64 8.11
C GLU A 47 22.29 8.69 9.22
N GLN A 48 22.06 9.96 8.88
CA GLN A 48 21.92 11.02 9.89
C GLN A 48 20.71 10.79 10.80
N THR A 49 19.62 10.23 10.25
CA THR A 49 18.45 9.83 11.04
C THR A 49 18.79 8.72 12.03
N ARG A 50 19.52 7.68 11.59
CA ARG A 50 20.01 6.60 12.47
C ARG A 50 20.88 7.13 13.60
N GLN A 51 21.80 8.06 13.30
CA GLN A 51 22.66 8.70 14.29
C GLN A 51 21.86 9.48 15.34
N TYR A 52 20.94 10.34 14.90
CA TYR A 52 20.04 11.08 15.79
C TYR A 52 19.20 10.15 16.69
N LEU A 53 18.66 9.07 16.12
CA LEU A 53 17.88 8.08 16.87
C LEU A 53 18.77 7.37 17.91
N GLY A 54 20.00 7.01 17.56
CA GLY A 54 20.97 6.44 18.49
C GLY A 54 21.30 7.39 19.65
N GLU A 55 21.62 8.65 19.37
CA GLU A 55 21.98 9.67 20.37
C GLU A 55 20.82 10.01 21.33
N THR A 56 19.59 9.87 20.87
CA THR A 56 18.38 10.18 21.65
C THR A 56 17.74 8.95 22.31
N ALA A 57 18.34 7.76 22.18
CA ALA A 57 17.74 6.50 22.65
C ALA A 57 17.41 6.50 24.15
N SER A 58 18.29 7.06 24.98
CA SER A 58 18.09 7.12 26.44
C SER A 58 16.88 7.94 26.87
N ARG A 59 16.38 8.84 26.01
CA ARG A 59 15.15 9.62 26.28
C ARG A 59 13.89 8.77 26.19
N PHE A 60 13.98 7.57 25.62
CA PHE A 60 12.86 6.67 25.34
C PHE A 60 12.95 5.35 26.10
N SER A 61 13.76 5.29 27.16
CA SER A 61 13.87 4.11 28.02
C SER A 61 12.94 4.25 29.25
N ASN A 62 12.21 3.19 29.60
CA ASN A 62 11.31 3.15 30.75
C ASN A 62 10.22 4.23 30.71
N ILE A 63 9.65 4.48 29.53
CA ILE A 63 8.58 5.46 29.37
C ILE A 63 7.26 4.81 29.72
N THR A 64 6.51 5.42 30.64
CA THR A 64 5.10 5.06 30.85
C THR A 64 4.25 5.50 29.66
N VAL A 65 3.72 4.53 28.92
CA VAL A 65 2.87 4.73 27.74
C VAL A 65 1.39 4.48 28.02
N ILE A 66 1.07 3.80 29.11
CA ILE A 66 -0.29 3.58 29.59
C ILE A 66 -0.39 4.04 31.04
N ASP A 67 -1.36 4.92 31.33
CA ASP A 67 -1.67 5.37 32.69
C ASP A 67 -3.03 4.83 33.14
N GLN A 68 -3.14 4.54 34.43
CA GLN A 68 -4.40 4.26 35.10
C GLN A 68 -4.88 5.52 35.83
N ALA A 69 -6.04 6.04 35.42
CA ALA A 69 -6.71 7.15 36.08
C ALA A 69 -7.29 6.73 37.44
N ALA A 70 -7.59 7.72 38.28
CA ALA A 70 -8.09 7.49 39.63
C ALA A 70 -9.44 6.76 39.69
N ASP A 71 -10.23 6.81 38.61
CA ASP A 71 -11.49 6.07 38.45
C ASP A 71 -11.28 4.61 38.01
N GLY A 72 -10.02 4.17 37.90
CA GLY A 72 -9.63 2.83 37.46
C GLY A 72 -9.59 2.67 35.94
N SER A 73 -9.90 3.72 35.16
CA SER A 73 -9.82 3.68 33.70
C SER A 73 -8.40 3.79 33.18
N PHE A 74 -8.13 3.19 32.02
CA PHE A 74 -6.83 3.29 31.37
C PHE A 74 -6.88 4.30 30.22
N GLN A 75 -5.79 5.05 30.06
CA GLN A 75 -5.58 5.96 28.93
C GLN A 75 -4.15 5.86 28.40
N THR A 76 -3.96 6.17 27.11
CA THR A 76 -2.59 6.33 26.57
C THR A 76 -2.01 7.66 27.02
N THR A 77 -0.71 7.67 27.34
CA THR A 77 -0.01 8.92 27.67
C THR A 77 0.40 9.66 26.41
N GLY A 78 0.79 10.94 26.53
CA GLY A 78 1.38 11.68 25.41
C GLY A 78 2.64 11.01 24.85
N ALA A 79 3.34 10.21 25.67
CA ALA A 79 4.53 9.50 25.28
C ALA A 79 4.23 8.25 24.41
N PHE A 80 3.04 7.67 24.50
CA PHE A 80 2.60 6.55 23.64
C PHE A 80 2.72 6.91 22.16
N GLN A 81 2.17 8.05 21.74
CA GLN A 81 2.22 8.49 20.35
C GLN A 81 3.64 8.88 19.91
N GLN A 82 4.45 9.44 20.82
CA GLN A 82 5.85 9.76 20.53
C GLN A 82 6.68 8.50 20.30
N LEU A 83 6.48 7.46 21.12
CA LEU A 83 7.19 6.19 20.99
C LEU A 83 6.79 5.46 19.71
N ARG A 84 5.51 5.45 19.35
CA ARG A 84 5.04 4.90 18.06
C ARG A 84 5.66 5.62 16.86
N LYS A 85 5.64 6.96 16.85
CA LYS A 85 6.31 7.77 15.80
C LYS A 85 7.81 7.46 15.71
N ARG A 86 8.46 7.26 16.86
CA ARG A 86 9.88 6.85 16.92
C ARG A 86 10.09 5.47 16.32
N VAL A 87 9.27 4.48 16.66
CA VAL A 87 9.31 3.12 16.06
C VAL A 87 9.16 3.20 14.55
N CYS A 88 8.17 3.95 14.03
CA CYS A 88 8.00 4.15 12.60
C CYS A 88 9.25 4.76 11.94
N CYS A 89 9.89 5.73 12.60
CA CYS A 89 11.12 6.34 12.10
C CYS A 89 12.30 5.35 12.08
N MET A 90 12.46 4.56 13.14
CA MET A 90 13.49 3.52 13.24
C MET A 90 13.33 2.46 12.15
N VAL A 91 12.10 1.95 11.96
CA VAL A 91 11.81 0.99 10.89
C VAL A 91 12.07 1.63 9.51
N GLY A 92 11.66 2.87 9.32
CA GLY A 92 11.84 3.62 8.06
C GLY A 92 13.30 3.85 7.66
N CYS A 93 14.24 3.91 8.60
CA CYS A 93 15.68 4.07 8.32
C CYS A 93 16.49 2.78 8.54
N GLY A 94 15.84 1.60 8.54
CA GLY A 94 16.49 0.30 8.60
C GLY A 94 16.89 -0.20 10.00
N MET A 95 16.48 0.47 11.07
CA MET A 95 16.74 0.06 12.47
C MET A 95 15.63 -0.86 13.02
N CYS A 96 15.18 -1.84 12.24
CA CYS A 96 14.03 -2.68 12.58
C CYS A 96 14.26 -3.50 13.87
N TYR A 97 15.43 -4.13 14.04
CA TYR A 97 15.76 -4.89 15.24
C TYR A 97 15.83 -4.03 16.51
N GLN A 98 16.32 -2.79 16.41
CA GLN A 98 16.38 -1.86 17.53
C GLN A 98 14.99 -1.32 17.91
N ALA A 99 14.01 -1.40 17.01
CA ALA A 99 12.63 -1.01 17.29
C ALA A 99 11.86 -2.08 18.08
N LEU A 100 12.22 -3.36 17.95
CA LEU A 100 11.53 -4.49 18.60
C LEU A 100 11.47 -4.37 20.13
N PRO A 101 12.55 -3.98 20.86
CA PRO A 101 12.46 -3.77 22.31
C PRO A 101 11.48 -2.66 22.73
N LEU A 102 11.34 -1.60 21.94
CA LEU A 102 10.39 -0.53 22.23
C LEU A 102 8.94 -1.01 22.03
N LEU A 103 8.71 -1.83 20.99
CA LEU A 103 7.41 -2.49 20.79
C LEU A 103 7.10 -3.46 21.92
N GLN A 104 8.10 -4.24 22.37
CA GLN A 104 7.96 -5.13 23.51
C GLN A 104 7.55 -4.35 24.78
N GLU A 105 8.20 -3.23 25.08
CA GLU A 105 7.87 -2.39 26.24
C GLU A 105 6.42 -1.87 26.19
N ILE A 106 5.93 -1.49 25.00
CA ILE A 106 4.53 -1.12 24.81
C ILE A 106 3.62 -2.31 25.10
N VAL A 107 3.92 -3.48 24.54
CA VAL A 107 3.12 -4.71 24.72
C VAL A 107 3.07 -5.12 26.20
N ASP A 108 4.19 -5.03 26.91
CA ASP A 108 4.29 -5.34 28.33
C ASP A 108 3.39 -4.42 29.17
N GLN A 109 3.34 -3.12 28.86
CA GLN A 109 2.44 -2.18 29.55
C GLN A 109 0.96 -2.39 29.19
N VAL A 110 0.69 -2.67 27.91
CA VAL A 110 -0.67 -2.98 27.42
C VAL A 110 -1.23 -4.26 28.04
N SER A 111 -0.37 -5.22 28.40
CA SER A 111 -0.79 -6.47 29.07
C SER A 111 -1.42 -6.24 30.45
N GLN A 112 -1.14 -5.11 31.09
CA GLN A 112 -1.62 -4.78 32.44
C GLN A 112 -3.05 -4.20 32.46
N ILE A 113 -3.60 -3.88 31.28
CA ILE A 113 -4.91 -3.25 31.16
C ILE A 113 -6.01 -4.23 31.59
N LYS A 114 -6.92 -3.73 32.43
CA LYS A 114 -8.15 -4.41 32.84
C LYS A 114 -9.31 -3.51 32.44
N LEU A 115 -9.97 -3.79 31.32
CA LEU A 115 -11.05 -2.93 30.82
C LEU A 115 -12.33 -3.15 31.64
N GLY A 116 -12.94 -2.06 32.10
CA GLY A 116 -14.33 -2.01 32.55
C GLY A 116 -15.28 -1.65 31.40
N SER A 117 -16.59 -1.66 31.64
CA SER A 117 -17.60 -1.22 30.67
C SER A 117 -17.36 0.25 30.27
N GLY A 118 -17.10 0.52 28.97
CA GLY A 118 -17.00 1.88 28.42
C GLY A 118 -15.63 2.33 27.87
N GLN A 119 -14.59 1.49 27.94
CA GLN A 119 -13.22 1.86 27.53
C GLN A 119 -12.85 1.47 26.08
N SER A 120 -13.75 1.64 25.09
CA SER A 120 -13.45 1.23 23.70
C SER A 120 -12.37 2.08 23.00
N ALA A 121 -12.18 3.33 23.43
CA ALA A 121 -11.28 4.28 22.78
C ALA A 121 -9.79 3.90 22.92
N ILE A 122 -9.38 3.39 24.09
CA ILE A 122 -7.99 2.94 24.30
C ILE A 122 -7.68 1.69 23.46
N VAL A 123 -8.66 0.79 23.29
CA VAL A 123 -8.51 -0.42 22.48
C VAL A 123 -8.21 -0.08 21.02
N ASP A 124 -8.92 0.88 20.44
CA ASP A 124 -8.65 1.34 19.07
C ASP A 124 -7.25 2.00 18.96
N GLN A 125 -6.79 2.71 19.99
CA GLN A 125 -5.43 3.28 20.00
C GLN A 125 -4.34 2.20 20.11
N ILE A 126 -4.57 1.16 20.91
CA ILE A 126 -3.67 0.01 21.07
C ILE A 126 -3.64 -0.85 19.81
N ALA A 127 -4.76 -1.00 19.10
CA ALA A 127 -4.78 -1.68 17.80
C ALA A 127 -3.80 -1.04 16.80
N GLY A 128 -3.43 0.23 17.00
CA GLY A 128 -2.37 0.90 16.27
C GLY A 128 -1.00 0.22 16.38
N VAL A 129 -0.69 -0.33 17.56
CA VAL A 129 0.57 -1.04 17.85
C VAL A 129 0.67 -2.32 17.04
N ASP A 130 -0.45 -2.99 16.76
CA ASP A 130 -0.50 -4.19 15.92
C ASP A 130 0.07 -3.90 14.52
N GLY A 131 -0.32 -2.78 13.93
CA GLY A 131 0.22 -2.32 12.65
C GLY A 131 1.70 -1.94 12.69
N ASP A 132 2.18 -1.38 13.81
CA ASP A 132 3.59 -1.04 13.98
C ASP A 132 4.45 -2.31 14.12
N ILE A 133 3.93 -3.35 14.81
CA ILE A 133 4.58 -4.67 14.90
C ILE A 133 4.64 -5.32 13.52
N ILE A 134 3.53 -5.36 12.78
CA ILE A 134 3.52 -5.90 11.40
C ILE A 134 4.59 -5.21 10.56
N GLN A 135 4.67 -3.88 10.61
CA GLN A 135 5.67 -3.14 9.84
C GLN A 135 7.11 -3.49 10.23
N ALA A 136 7.39 -3.64 11.53
CA ALA A 136 8.70 -4.04 12.03
C ALA A 136 9.06 -5.47 11.59
N ILE A 137 8.12 -6.43 11.71
CA ILE A 137 8.32 -7.82 11.29
C ILE A 137 8.53 -7.91 9.77
N THR A 138 7.75 -7.19 8.97
CA THR A 138 7.95 -7.10 7.51
C THR A 138 9.32 -6.50 7.17
N ALA A 139 9.79 -5.49 7.92
CA ALA A 139 11.12 -4.93 7.71
C ALA A 139 12.23 -5.92 8.07
N VAL A 140 12.07 -6.70 9.14
CA VAL A 140 12.99 -7.79 9.49
C VAL A 140 13.03 -8.84 8.37
N GLN A 141 11.89 -9.31 7.88
CA GLN A 141 11.82 -10.24 6.75
C GLN A 141 12.60 -9.72 5.53
N LYS A 142 12.51 -8.42 5.24
CA LYS A 142 13.26 -7.79 4.16
C LYS A 142 14.78 -7.86 4.34
N THR A 143 15.29 -7.77 5.57
CA THR A 143 16.73 -7.91 5.85
C THR A 143 17.27 -9.33 5.68
N LEU A 144 16.38 -10.32 5.55
CA LEU A 144 16.75 -11.71 5.31
C LEU A 144 16.87 -12.04 3.81
N PHE A 145 16.48 -11.12 2.91
CA PHE A 145 16.64 -11.35 1.48
C PHE A 145 18.11 -11.35 1.08
N VAL A 146 18.48 -12.35 0.29
CA VAL A 146 19.78 -12.55 -0.33
C VAL A 146 19.57 -12.92 -1.81
N GLU A 147 20.61 -12.84 -2.64
CA GLU A 147 20.48 -13.08 -4.09
C GLU A 147 19.87 -14.45 -4.45
N SER A 148 20.06 -15.44 -3.59
CA SER A 148 19.55 -16.81 -3.73
C SER A 148 18.17 -17.07 -3.09
N GLY A 149 17.54 -16.05 -2.48
CA GLY A 149 16.25 -16.20 -1.80
C GLY A 149 16.21 -15.49 -0.45
N SER A 150 15.93 -16.24 0.62
CA SER A 150 15.96 -15.71 1.98
C SER A 150 16.84 -16.59 2.86
N ARG A 151 17.67 -15.97 3.71
CA ARG A 151 18.46 -16.68 4.72
C ARG A 151 17.69 -16.84 6.02
N ASP A 152 18.14 -17.77 6.85
CA ASP A 152 17.64 -17.89 8.23
C ASP A 152 18.10 -16.71 9.11
N LEU A 153 17.34 -16.49 10.18
CA LEU A 153 17.71 -15.60 11.28
C LEU A 153 18.94 -16.15 12.01
N SER A 154 19.92 -15.28 12.26
CA SER A 154 21.02 -15.58 13.17
C SER A 154 20.54 -15.61 14.64
N GLU A 155 21.33 -16.19 15.53
CA GLU A 155 21.01 -16.24 16.97
C GLU A 155 20.79 -14.85 17.56
N THR A 156 21.62 -13.87 17.21
CA THR A 156 21.50 -12.49 17.72
C THR A 156 20.26 -11.77 17.20
N GLU A 157 19.84 -12.06 15.96
CA GLU A 157 18.62 -11.53 15.35
C GLU A 157 17.36 -12.18 15.93
N ARG A 158 17.44 -13.44 16.38
CA ARG A 158 16.32 -14.17 17.01
C ARG A 158 15.96 -13.60 18.39
N VAL A 159 16.94 -13.22 19.20
CA VAL A 159 16.74 -12.76 20.59
C VAL A 159 15.63 -11.70 20.75
N PRO A 160 15.66 -10.55 20.04
CA PRO A 160 14.62 -9.53 20.20
C PRO A 160 13.24 -9.97 19.68
N LEU A 161 13.19 -10.87 18.69
CA LEU A 161 11.94 -11.43 18.17
C LEU A 161 11.30 -12.39 19.16
N GLU A 162 12.10 -13.27 19.78
CA GLU A 162 11.64 -14.20 20.81
C GLU A 162 11.15 -13.47 22.07
N ALA A 163 11.82 -12.38 22.44
CA ALA A 163 11.38 -11.52 23.54
C ALA A 163 10.02 -10.87 23.25
N LEU A 164 9.84 -10.30 22.05
CA LEU A 164 8.57 -9.74 21.60
C LEU A 164 7.46 -10.81 21.55
N LEU A 165 7.77 -12.00 21.02
CA LEU A 165 6.84 -13.12 20.95
C LEU A 165 6.35 -13.54 22.34
N LYS A 166 7.26 -13.62 23.30
CA LYS A 166 6.94 -13.94 24.70
C LYS A 166 5.99 -12.90 25.30
N SER A 167 6.28 -11.61 25.12
CA SER A 167 5.43 -10.51 25.59
C SER A 167 4.05 -10.52 24.95
N LEU A 168 3.97 -10.74 23.63
CA LEU A 168 2.68 -10.84 22.92
C LEU A 168 1.85 -12.03 23.39
N THR A 169 2.49 -13.18 23.62
CA THR A 169 1.82 -14.39 24.14
C THR A 169 1.30 -14.17 25.55
N ALA A 170 2.10 -13.56 26.44
CA ALA A 170 1.69 -13.21 27.79
C ALA A 170 0.54 -12.18 27.79
N CYS A 171 0.61 -11.19 26.91
CA CYS A 171 -0.43 -10.18 26.73
C CYS A 171 -1.76 -10.82 26.27
N LYS A 172 -1.72 -11.72 25.28
CA LYS A 172 -2.91 -12.48 24.84
C LYS A 172 -3.52 -13.28 25.99
N ALA A 173 -2.70 -14.01 26.76
CA ALA A 173 -3.17 -14.78 27.90
C ALA A 173 -3.84 -13.89 28.97
N ALA A 174 -3.23 -12.75 29.31
CA ALA A 174 -3.79 -11.79 30.26
C ALA A 174 -5.12 -11.22 29.77
N TRP A 175 -5.21 -10.82 28.50
CA TRP A 175 -6.45 -10.25 27.93
C TRP A 175 -7.57 -11.28 27.87
N VAL A 176 -7.28 -12.51 27.43
CA VAL A 176 -8.25 -13.62 27.43
C VAL A 176 -8.75 -13.91 28.85
N GLN A 177 -7.86 -13.94 29.85
CA GLN A 177 -8.24 -14.13 31.25
C GLN A 177 -9.17 -13.03 31.77
N ASN A 178 -9.01 -11.79 31.28
CA ASN A 178 -9.87 -10.66 31.62
C ASN A 178 -11.08 -10.51 30.68
N SER A 179 -11.38 -11.50 29.83
CA SER A 179 -12.48 -11.46 28.84
C SER A 179 -12.41 -10.26 27.89
N LEU A 180 -11.20 -9.85 27.53
CA LEU A 180 -10.96 -8.73 26.60
C LEU A 180 -10.66 -9.26 25.18
N PRO A 181 -11.16 -8.60 24.12
CA PRO A 181 -10.81 -8.96 22.76
C PRO A 181 -9.35 -8.59 22.48
N PHE A 182 -8.50 -9.58 22.20
CA PHE A 182 -7.09 -9.34 21.90
C PHE A 182 -6.90 -8.64 20.54
N VAL A 183 -6.30 -7.45 20.54
CA VAL A 183 -6.18 -6.60 19.33
C VAL A 183 -4.79 -6.56 18.71
N LEU A 184 -3.82 -7.31 19.25
CA LEU A 184 -2.45 -7.42 18.73
C LEU A 184 -2.21 -8.77 18.03
N GLU A 185 -3.25 -9.31 17.42
CA GLU A 185 -3.26 -10.68 16.94
C GLU A 185 -2.50 -10.85 15.62
N ARG A 186 -2.52 -9.83 14.76
CA ARG A 186 -1.80 -9.87 13.49
C ARG A 186 -0.30 -9.88 13.74
N GLY A 187 0.18 -9.00 14.63
CA GLY A 187 1.57 -8.91 15.05
C GLY A 187 2.06 -10.17 15.75
N LEU A 188 1.21 -10.80 16.58
CA LEU A 188 1.52 -12.09 17.20
C LEU A 188 1.71 -13.19 16.15
N GLU A 189 0.76 -13.36 15.23
CA GLU A 189 0.84 -14.36 14.16
C GLU A 189 2.07 -14.14 13.27
N ALA A 190 2.31 -12.91 12.82
CA ALA A 190 3.48 -12.60 12.00
C ALA A 190 4.82 -12.86 12.73
N THR A 191 4.87 -12.62 14.05
CA THR A 191 6.06 -12.92 14.86
C THR A 191 6.26 -14.43 15.03
N ILE A 192 5.18 -15.20 15.21
CA ILE A 192 5.24 -16.68 15.25
C ILE A 192 5.77 -17.21 13.92
N ASP A 193 5.19 -16.78 12.81
CA ASP A 193 5.55 -17.23 11.46
C ASP A 193 7.03 -17.00 11.17
N LEU A 194 7.59 -15.87 11.63
CA LEU A 194 9.00 -15.53 11.44
C LEU A 194 9.95 -16.32 12.37
N VAL A 195 9.60 -16.50 13.64
CA VAL A 195 10.49 -17.11 14.65
C VAL A 195 10.42 -18.64 14.62
N ASN A 196 9.21 -19.17 14.46
CA ASN A 196 8.93 -20.59 14.49
C ASN A 196 7.83 -20.96 13.47
N PRO A 197 8.20 -21.10 12.17
CA PRO A 197 7.27 -21.48 11.12
C PRO A 197 6.56 -22.82 11.37
N ALA A 198 7.15 -23.73 12.16
CA ALA A 198 6.54 -25.01 12.49
C ALA A 198 5.40 -24.89 13.52
N LEU A 199 5.38 -23.81 14.32
CA LEU A 199 4.30 -23.45 15.24
C LEU A 199 3.27 -22.50 14.62
N ALA A 200 3.47 -22.06 13.37
CA ALA A 200 2.46 -21.40 12.57
C ALA A 200 1.32 -22.39 12.29
N ALA A 201 0.49 -22.65 13.30
CA ALA A 201 -0.77 -23.34 13.11
C ALA A 201 -1.59 -22.50 12.13
N ALA A 202 -2.26 -23.12 11.15
CA ALA A 202 -3.29 -22.44 10.39
C ALA A 202 -4.27 -21.81 11.41
N PRO A 203 -4.38 -20.47 11.50
CA PRO A 203 -5.37 -19.85 12.37
C PRO A 203 -6.73 -20.44 12.06
N SER A 204 -7.26 -21.23 13.00
CA SER A 204 -8.62 -21.74 12.98
C SER A 204 -9.55 -20.58 13.31
N ILE A 205 -9.82 -19.74 12.33
CA ILE A 205 -10.85 -18.72 12.45
C ILE A 205 -12.18 -19.43 12.24
N ASN A 206 -12.77 -19.86 13.36
CA ASN A 206 -14.19 -20.20 13.48
C ASN A 206 -15.03 -18.94 13.76
N GLU A 207 -14.60 -17.75 13.31
CA GLU A 207 -15.47 -16.59 13.32
C GLU A 207 -16.44 -16.72 12.14
N SER A 208 -17.63 -17.27 12.41
CA SER A 208 -18.73 -17.25 11.45
C SER A 208 -19.23 -15.81 11.34
N PHE A 209 -18.82 -15.10 10.29
CA PHE A 209 -19.43 -13.83 9.94
C PHE A 209 -20.78 -14.11 9.26
N SER A 210 -21.79 -13.31 9.61
CA SER A 210 -23.07 -13.34 8.87
C SER A 210 -22.81 -12.75 7.48
N GLU A 211 -22.52 -13.58 6.49
CA GLU A 211 -22.30 -13.14 5.11
C GLU A 211 -23.59 -13.22 4.29
N LYS A 212 -23.87 -12.18 3.49
CA LYS A 212 -24.88 -12.23 2.43
C LYS A 212 -24.22 -12.52 1.08
N ALA A 213 -25.01 -13.09 0.17
CA ALA A 213 -24.57 -13.35 -1.19
C ALA A 213 -24.14 -12.06 -1.90
N PRO A 214 -23.09 -12.10 -2.74
CA PRO A 214 -22.65 -10.94 -3.50
C PRO A 214 -23.77 -10.39 -4.38
N ARG A 215 -23.97 -9.07 -4.34
CA ARG A 215 -24.86 -8.39 -5.29
C ARG A 215 -24.27 -8.47 -6.69
N ALA A 216 -25.13 -8.73 -7.68
CA ALA A 216 -24.74 -8.62 -9.09
C ALA A 216 -24.39 -7.17 -9.45
N ILE A 217 -23.25 -6.99 -10.10
CA ILE A 217 -22.77 -5.71 -10.61
C ILE A 217 -23.22 -5.49 -12.06
N SER A 218 -23.44 -4.23 -12.43
CA SER A 218 -23.97 -3.85 -13.74
C SER A 218 -22.95 -3.90 -14.88
N GLU A 219 -21.66 -3.74 -14.57
CA GLU A 219 -20.59 -3.69 -15.57
C GLU A 219 -19.46 -4.66 -15.22
N THR A 220 -19.10 -5.50 -16.20
CA THR A 220 -18.01 -6.47 -16.13
C THR A 220 -17.13 -6.38 -17.37
N PHE A 221 -15.91 -6.90 -17.29
CA PHE A 221 -15.07 -7.15 -18.46
C PHE A 221 -14.69 -8.63 -18.55
N GLN A 222 -14.40 -9.08 -19.77
CA GLN A 222 -13.90 -10.43 -20.01
C GLN A 222 -12.37 -10.43 -19.98
N MET A 223 -11.78 -11.34 -19.20
CA MET A 223 -10.36 -11.65 -19.21
C MET A 223 -10.21 -13.16 -19.39
N ALA A 224 -9.65 -13.59 -20.52
CA ALA A 224 -9.59 -15.01 -20.88
C ALA A 224 -10.99 -15.65 -20.80
N ASN A 225 -11.17 -16.66 -19.96
CA ASN A 225 -12.42 -17.36 -19.68
C ASN A 225 -13.15 -16.87 -18.40
N VAL A 226 -12.70 -15.78 -17.78
CA VAL A 226 -13.28 -15.23 -16.54
C VAL A 226 -13.94 -13.87 -16.80
N GLN A 227 -15.14 -13.70 -16.25
CA GLN A 227 -15.84 -12.42 -16.22
C GLN A 227 -15.60 -11.73 -14.87
N LEU A 228 -15.11 -10.48 -14.91
CA LEU A 228 -14.64 -9.77 -13.72
C LEU A 228 -15.30 -8.39 -13.57
N PRO A 229 -15.47 -7.89 -12.33
CA PRO A 229 -15.91 -6.52 -12.08
C PRO A 229 -14.99 -5.50 -12.72
N ARG A 230 -15.54 -4.37 -13.18
CA ARG A 230 -14.72 -3.25 -13.65
C ARG A 230 -14.13 -2.38 -12.53
N VAL A 231 -14.43 -2.70 -11.27
CA VAL A 231 -13.86 -2.04 -10.08
C VAL A 231 -13.23 -3.09 -9.18
N PHE A 232 -11.93 -2.93 -8.89
CA PHE A 232 -11.17 -3.80 -7.99
C PHE A 232 -10.89 -3.06 -6.69
N SER A 233 -10.95 -3.78 -5.57
CA SER A 233 -10.61 -3.25 -4.25
C SER A 233 -9.10 -3.39 -4.01
N GLY A 234 -8.37 -2.28 -4.07
CA GLY A 234 -6.93 -2.25 -3.82
C GLY A 234 -6.60 -2.24 -2.34
N LEU A 235 -5.78 -3.18 -1.87
CA LEU A 235 -5.43 -3.38 -0.46
C LEU A 235 -4.11 -2.71 -0.04
N TRP A 236 -3.54 -1.85 -0.88
CA TRP A 236 -2.24 -1.21 -0.63
C TRP A 236 -2.18 -0.37 0.65
N GLN A 237 -3.32 0.12 1.15
CA GLN A 237 -3.37 0.84 2.44
C GLN A 237 -3.08 -0.04 3.65
N LEU A 238 -3.12 -1.38 3.52
CA LEU A 238 -2.67 -2.29 4.58
C LEU A 238 -1.14 -2.35 4.71
N SER A 239 -0.39 -1.74 3.80
CA SER A 239 1.09 -1.73 3.81
C SER A 239 1.72 -0.95 4.96
N SER A 240 1.00 -0.01 5.57
CA SER A 240 1.55 0.84 6.62
C SER A 240 0.48 1.49 7.49
N PRO A 241 0.73 1.62 8.80
CA PRO A 241 -0.04 2.46 9.72
C PRO A 241 -0.32 3.89 9.23
N ALA A 242 0.55 4.44 8.37
CA ALA A 242 0.39 5.77 7.77
C ALA A 242 -0.92 5.95 6.98
N TRP A 243 -1.57 4.84 6.60
CA TRP A 243 -2.83 4.82 5.85
C TRP A 243 -4.05 4.54 6.72
N GLY A 244 -3.90 4.53 8.04
CA GLY A 244 -4.95 4.13 8.99
C GLY A 244 -4.78 2.69 9.42
N ILE A 245 -5.36 2.39 10.58
CA ILE A 245 -5.20 1.11 11.27
C ILE A 245 -6.57 0.69 11.78
N ALA A 246 -6.86 -0.60 11.67
CA ALA A 246 -8.06 -1.17 12.23
C ALA A 246 -7.76 -2.56 12.82
N PRO A 247 -8.47 -2.95 13.88
CA PRO A 247 -8.48 -4.33 14.36
C PRO A 247 -8.90 -5.30 13.25
N ARG A 248 -8.36 -6.52 13.31
CA ARG A 248 -8.66 -7.58 12.34
C ARG A 248 -10.15 -7.84 12.16
N SER A 249 -10.93 -7.84 13.24
CA SER A 249 -12.39 -8.05 13.17
C SER A 249 -13.11 -6.98 12.33
N LYS A 250 -12.72 -5.70 12.44
CA LYS A 250 -13.25 -4.61 11.60
C LYS A 250 -12.84 -4.78 10.13
N ILE A 251 -11.62 -5.27 9.88
CA ILE A 251 -11.13 -5.58 8.53
C ILE A 251 -11.96 -6.72 7.90
N MET A 252 -12.15 -7.84 8.62
CA MET A 252 -12.95 -8.98 8.15
C MET A 252 -14.40 -8.60 7.88
N GLN A 253 -15.01 -7.82 8.79
CA GLN A 253 -16.36 -7.30 8.58
C GLN A 253 -16.45 -6.43 7.31
N GLN A 254 -15.40 -5.65 7.02
CA GLN A 254 -15.39 -4.80 5.83
C GLN A 254 -15.19 -5.59 4.53
N PHE A 255 -14.38 -6.66 4.54
CA PHE A 255 -14.34 -7.60 3.42
C PHE A 255 -15.73 -8.16 3.11
N SER A 256 -16.44 -8.63 4.15
CA SER A 256 -17.81 -9.11 4.00
C SER A 256 -18.72 -8.04 3.36
N LYS A 257 -18.71 -6.80 3.85
CA LYS A 257 -19.50 -5.71 3.24
C LYS A 257 -19.16 -5.42 1.77
N HIS A 258 -17.87 -5.48 1.41
CA HIS A 258 -17.45 -5.31 0.00
C HIS A 258 -18.04 -6.42 -0.87
N VAL A 259 -17.92 -7.66 -0.42
CA VAL A 259 -18.45 -8.83 -1.12
C VAL A 259 -19.98 -8.74 -1.24
N GLU A 260 -20.69 -8.42 -0.15
CA GLU A 260 -22.15 -8.20 -0.17
C GLU A 260 -22.56 -7.14 -1.21
N SER A 261 -21.74 -6.09 -1.38
CA SER A 261 -21.99 -5.01 -2.32
C SER A 261 -21.68 -5.37 -3.78
N GLY A 262 -21.03 -6.51 -4.03
CA GLY A 262 -20.61 -6.98 -5.36
C GLY A 262 -19.15 -6.67 -5.72
N LEU A 263 -18.38 -6.08 -4.80
CA LEU A 263 -16.93 -5.88 -4.96
C LEU A 263 -16.20 -7.18 -4.63
N THR A 264 -16.14 -8.09 -5.60
CA THR A 264 -15.59 -9.45 -5.40
C THR A 264 -14.16 -9.63 -5.89
N ALA A 265 -13.55 -8.62 -6.54
CA ALA A 265 -12.16 -8.66 -6.98
C ALA A 265 -11.26 -7.77 -6.12
N PHE A 266 -10.14 -8.32 -5.65
CA PHE A 266 -9.21 -7.68 -4.73
C PHE A 266 -7.80 -7.66 -5.30
N ASP A 267 -7.16 -6.49 -5.25
CA ASP A 267 -5.78 -6.26 -5.69
C ASP A 267 -4.84 -6.11 -4.49
N MET A 268 -3.74 -6.87 -4.47
CA MET A 268 -2.76 -6.89 -3.40
C MET A 268 -1.33 -7.14 -3.92
N ALA A 269 -0.36 -7.25 -3.01
CA ALA A 269 1.05 -7.46 -3.32
C ALA A 269 1.79 -8.11 -2.15
N ASP A 270 2.89 -8.77 -2.46
CA ASP A 270 3.84 -9.33 -1.49
C ASP A 270 4.34 -8.30 -0.45
N HIS A 271 4.57 -7.06 -0.86
CA HIS A 271 5.07 -5.99 0.00
C HIS A 271 3.98 -5.18 0.70
N TYR A 272 2.69 -5.52 0.56
CA TYR A 272 1.58 -4.83 1.23
C TYR A 272 1.33 -5.37 2.63
N GLY A 273 2.37 -5.37 3.48
CA GLY A 273 2.28 -5.86 4.86
C GLY A 273 1.69 -7.27 4.90
N ASP A 274 0.55 -7.41 5.55
CA ASP A 274 -0.21 -8.66 5.72
C ASP A 274 -1.49 -8.73 4.87
N ALA A 275 -1.62 -7.92 3.81
CA ALA A 275 -2.80 -7.89 2.95
C ALA A 275 -3.18 -9.28 2.38
N GLU A 276 -2.20 -10.04 1.89
CA GLU A 276 -2.44 -11.41 1.38
C GLU A 276 -2.90 -12.37 2.49
N ILE A 277 -2.35 -12.22 3.70
CA ILE A 277 -2.70 -13.06 4.86
C ILE A 277 -4.14 -12.77 5.29
N LEU A 278 -4.50 -11.50 5.44
CA LEU A 278 -5.85 -11.07 5.82
C LEU A 278 -6.88 -11.48 4.78
N PHE A 279 -6.59 -11.28 3.49
CA PHE A 279 -7.48 -11.70 2.44
C PHE A 279 -7.58 -13.24 2.35
N GLY A 280 -6.47 -13.97 2.47
CA GLY A 280 -6.48 -15.43 2.48
C GLY A 280 -7.29 -16.01 3.65
N GLN A 281 -7.15 -15.42 4.84
CA GLN A 281 -8.00 -15.72 6.01
C GLN A 281 -9.48 -15.52 5.68
N TYR A 282 -9.84 -14.36 5.15
CA TYR A 282 -11.21 -14.05 4.75
C TYR A 282 -11.75 -15.03 3.70
N ARG A 283 -11.03 -15.21 2.57
CA ARG A 283 -11.45 -16.12 1.49
C ARG A 283 -11.63 -17.55 1.97
N SER A 284 -10.73 -18.05 2.81
CA SER A 284 -10.80 -19.43 3.33
C SER A 284 -11.98 -19.68 4.28
N SER A 285 -12.53 -18.62 4.90
CA SER A 285 -13.66 -18.70 5.82
C SER A 285 -14.99 -18.26 5.20
N SER A 286 -14.96 -17.61 4.04
CA SER A 286 -16.16 -17.12 3.36
C SER A 286 -16.96 -18.24 2.70
N ALA A 287 -18.29 -18.16 2.81
CA ALA A 287 -19.21 -19.05 2.11
C ALA A 287 -19.27 -18.78 0.60
N PHE A 288 -18.69 -17.66 0.14
CA PHE A 288 -18.69 -17.20 -1.25
C PHE A 288 -17.29 -17.20 -1.86
N SER A 289 -16.38 -18.02 -1.34
CA SER A 289 -14.97 -18.10 -1.75
C SER A 289 -14.76 -18.30 -3.26
N ASP A 290 -15.65 -19.04 -3.93
CA ASP A 290 -15.65 -19.26 -5.39
C ASP A 290 -16.00 -18.01 -6.20
N SER A 291 -16.68 -17.03 -5.59
CA SER A 291 -17.02 -15.76 -6.23
C SER A 291 -15.91 -14.71 -6.09
N LEU A 292 -14.89 -14.97 -5.27
CA LEU A 292 -13.81 -14.02 -4.97
C LEU A 292 -12.65 -14.19 -5.96
N PHE A 293 -12.11 -13.07 -6.42
CA PHE A 293 -10.98 -13.02 -7.33
C PHE A 293 -9.78 -12.31 -6.68
N ALA A 294 -8.65 -13.00 -6.58
CA ALA A 294 -7.43 -12.48 -5.99
C ALA A 294 -6.38 -12.13 -7.06
N ALA A 295 -6.10 -10.83 -7.21
CA ALA A 295 -4.99 -10.33 -7.98
C ALA A 295 -3.82 -9.96 -7.05
N THR A 296 -2.75 -10.75 -7.03
CA THR A 296 -1.55 -10.45 -6.21
C THR A 296 -0.33 -10.19 -7.09
N LYS A 297 0.74 -9.61 -6.53
CA LYS A 297 1.95 -9.18 -7.25
C LYS A 297 3.23 -9.78 -6.71
N TYR A 298 4.10 -10.27 -7.59
CA TYR A 298 5.47 -10.63 -7.26
C TYR A 298 6.38 -9.49 -7.68
N CYS A 299 6.95 -8.79 -6.71
CA CYS A 299 7.71 -7.58 -6.92
C CYS A 299 9.20 -7.78 -6.61
N VAL A 300 10.02 -7.66 -7.65
CA VAL A 300 11.48 -7.70 -7.53
C VAL A 300 12.02 -6.29 -7.40
N PHE A 301 12.44 -5.94 -6.17
CA PHE A 301 13.03 -4.63 -5.83
C PHE A 301 14.56 -4.67 -5.60
N HIS A 302 15.13 -5.87 -5.51
CA HIS A 302 16.55 -6.07 -5.27
C HIS A 302 17.11 -7.00 -6.33
N PRO A 303 18.38 -6.82 -6.75
CA PRO A 303 19.01 -7.75 -7.67
C PRO A 303 18.92 -9.18 -7.14
N MET A 304 18.61 -10.12 -8.02
CA MET A 304 18.48 -11.53 -7.68
C MET A 304 18.95 -12.40 -8.84
N THR A 305 19.31 -13.65 -8.54
CA THR A 305 19.53 -14.64 -9.59
C THR A 305 18.21 -15.32 -9.92
N VAL A 306 17.80 -15.27 -11.19
CA VAL A 306 16.56 -15.90 -11.64
C VAL A 306 16.80 -17.38 -11.94
N THR A 307 16.21 -18.25 -11.11
CA THR A 307 16.17 -19.70 -11.33
C THR A 307 14.75 -20.22 -11.15
N ALA A 308 14.46 -21.40 -11.71
CA ALA A 308 13.14 -22.03 -11.56
C ALA A 308 12.74 -22.21 -10.09
N ASP A 309 13.68 -22.61 -9.23
CA ASP A 309 13.42 -22.83 -7.80
C ASP A 309 13.21 -21.51 -7.04
N ALA A 310 13.98 -20.47 -7.37
CA ALA A 310 13.77 -19.15 -6.76
C ALA A 310 12.39 -18.57 -7.08
N ILE A 311 11.95 -18.72 -8.34
CA ILE A 311 10.61 -18.31 -8.77
C ILE A 311 9.53 -19.17 -8.12
N ARG A 312 9.71 -20.49 -8.07
CA ARG A 312 8.77 -21.43 -7.44
C ARG A 312 8.57 -21.11 -5.96
N SER A 313 9.66 -20.86 -5.22
CA SER A 313 9.61 -20.48 -3.81
C SER A 313 8.76 -19.22 -3.58
N LYS A 314 8.82 -18.25 -4.51
CA LYS A 314 7.98 -17.06 -4.43
C LYS A 314 6.51 -17.38 -4.68
N VAL A 315 6.19 -18.28 -5.61
CA VAL A 315 4.82 -18.78 -5.80
C VAL A 315 4.32 -19.50 -4.54
N ASP A 316 5.15 -20.36 -3.92
CA ASP A 316 4.84 -21.08 -2.67
C ASP A 316 4.44 -20.11 -1.55
N GLU A 317 5.23 -19.05 -1.35
CA GLU A 317 5.00 -18.02 -0.34
C GLU A 317 3.60 -17.39 -0.48
N ARG A 318 3.15 -17.14 -1.71
CA ARG A 318 1.86 -16.47 -1.96
C ARG A 318 0.69 -17.43 -1.84
N CYS A 319 0.84 -18.67 -2.32
CA CYS A 319 -0.13 -19.73 -2.08
C CYS A 319 -0.37 -19.92 -0.57
N GLN A 320 0.69 -19.93 0.22
CA GLN A 320 0.60 -20.01 1.68
C GLN A 320 -0.14 -18.80 2.28
N ARG A 321 0.28 -17.58 1.92
CA ARG A 321 -0.33 -16.34 2.46
C ARG A 321 -1.80 -16.21 2.09
N LEU A 322 -2.14 -16.50 0.83
CA LEU A 322 -3.51 -16.47 0.31
C LEU A 322 -4.35 -17.69 0.72
N ARG A 323 -3.75 -18.72 1.32
CA ARG A 323 -4.38 -20.00 1.68
C ARG A 323 -5.08 -20.66 0.49
N THR A 324 -4.38 -20.74 -0.64
CA THR A 324 -4.91 -21.30 -1.88
C THR A 324 -3.85 -22.11 -2.62
N ASP A 325 -4.28 -23.19 -3.27
CA ASP A 325 -3.43 -23.98 -4.16
C ASP A 325 -3.28 -23.31 -5.54
N LYS A 326 -4.13 -22.32 -5.85
CA LYS A 326 -4.16 -21.62 -7.14
C LYS A 326 -4.30 -20.10 -6.96
N ILE A 327 -3.47 -19.36 -7.66
CA ILE A 327 -3.48 -17.90 -7.71
C ILE A 327 -4.30 -17.46 -8.92
N ASP A 328 -5.37 -16.69 -8.71
CA ASP A 328 -6.29 -16.30 -9.80
C ASP A 328 -5.59 -15.38 -10.81
N LEU A 329 -4.89 -14.35 -10.33
CA LEU A 329 -4.03 -13.50 -11.16
C LEU A 329 -2.73 -13.16 -10.42
N LEU A 330 -1.61 -13.51 -11.04
CA LEU A 330 -0.28 -13.17 -10.57
C LEU A 330 0.35 -12.10 -11.45
N GLN A 331 0.64 -10.93 -10.87
CA GLN A 331 1.17 -9.78 -11.58
C GLN A 331 2.66 -9.61 -11.30
N PHE A 332 3.51 -9.68 -12.31
CA PHE A 332 4.95 -9.59 -12.14
C PHE A 332 5.45 -8.14 -12.25
N HIS A 333 6.24 -7.70 -11.28
CA HIS A 333 6.91 -6.41 -11.27
C HIS A 333 8.43 -6.61 -11.20
N TRP A 334 9.17 -5.93 -12.08
CA TRP A 334 10.62 -6.03 -12.17
C TRP A 334 11.27 -4.64 -12.21
N GLN A 335 12.14 -4.34 -11.25
CA GLN A 335 12.78 -3.02 -11.17
C GLN A 335 13.94 -2.84 -12.17
N PHE A 336 14.59 -3.91 -12.61
CA PHE A 336 15.87 -3.85 -13.34
C PHE A 336 15.71 -4.10 -14.84
N TYR A 337 15.07 -3.19 -15.58
CA TYR A 337 14.82 -3.40 -17.03
C TYR A 337 16.06 -3.65 -17.90
N ASN A 338 17.23 -3.17 -17.45
CA ASN A 338 18.49 -3.44 -18.15
C ASN A 338 18.97 -4.89 -17.97
N ASP A 339 18.40 -5.62 -17.01
CA ASP A 339 18.67 -7.03 -16.77
C ASP A 339 17.62 -7.89 -17.52
N PRO A 340 18.01 -8.64 -18.56
CA PRO A 340 17.07 -9.44 -19.36
C PRO A 340 16.48 -10.64 -18.61
N GLN A 341 16.95 -10.97 -17.40
CA GLN A 341 16.46 -12.09 -16.60
C GLN A 341 14.94 -12.01 -16.30
N TYR A 342 14.30 -10.85 -16.42
CA TYR A 342 12.84 -10.73 -16.28
C TYR A 342 12.07 -11.63 -17.26
N ILE A 343 12.62 -11.89 -18.46
CA ILE A 343 12.02 -12.77 -19.46
C ILE A 343 12.02 -14.22 -18.96
N ASP A 344 13.14 -14.67 -18.39
CA ASP A 344 13.25 -16.02 -17.85
C ASP A 344 12.36 -16.19 -16.61
N ALA A 345 12.27 -15.16 -15.76
CA ALA A 345 11.35 -15.13 -14.63
C ALA A 345 9.90 -15.30 -15.09
N LEU A 346 9.47 -14.55 -16.12
CA LEU A 346 8.14 -14.67 -16.70
C LEU A 346 7.86 -16.05 -17.30
N LYS A 347 8.85 -16.66 -17.95
CA LYS A 347 8.73 -18.03 -18.47
C LYS A 347 8.54 -19.05 -17.35
N TYR A 348 9.32 -18.95 -16.27
CA TYR A 348 9.15 -19.83 -15.10
C TYR A 348 7.80 -19.64 -14.43
N LEU A 349 7.33 -18.39 -14.29
CA LEU A 349 5.99 -18.09 -13.77
C LEU A 349 4.88 -18.69 -14.65
N GLN A 350 5.00 -18.58 -15.97
CA GLN A 350 4.04 -19.17 -16.91
C GLN A 350 3.99 -20.71 -16.85
N GLN A 351 5.11 -21.35 -16.51
CA GLN A 351 5.20 -22.82 -16.40
C GLN A 351 4.59 -23.36 -15.10
N ASP A 352 4.42 -22.52 -14.07
CA ASP A 352 3.84 -22.95 -12.80
C ASP A 352 2.31 -23.02 -12.90
N SER A 353 1.76 -24.24 -12.86
CA SER A 353 0.35 -24.52 -13.05
C SER A 353 -0.58 -23.95 -11.97
N ARG A 354 -0.02 -23.46 -10.86
CA ARG A 354 -0.77 -22.79 -9.79
C ARG A 354 -1.18 -21.38 -10.17
N ILE A 355 -0.50 -20.75 -11.12
CA ILE A 355 -0.84 -19.42 -11.64
C ILE A 355 -1.89 -19.59 -12.74
N GLN A 356 -3.14 -19.16 -12.49
CA GLN A 356 -4.20 -19.26 -13.50
C GLN A 356 -4.05 -18.21 -14.60
N HIS A 357 -3.70 -16.99 -14.23
CA HIS A 357 -3.46 -15.89 -15.16
C HIS A 357 -2.18 -15.14 -14.77
N LEU A 358 -1.31 -14.91 -15.76
CA LEU A 358 -0.12 -14.09 -15.62
C LEU A 358 -0.38 -12.67 -16.13
N GLY A 359 -0.11 -11.69 -15.27
CA GLY A 359 -0.14 -10.27 -15.58
C GLY A 359 1.23 -9.63 -15.35
N LEU A 360 1.36 -8.39 -15.80
CA LEU A 360 2.50 -7.51 -15.54
C LEU A 360 2.07 -6.37 -14.60
N CYS A 361 3.01 -5.75 -13.92
CA CYS A 361 2.77 -4.57 -13.09
C CYS A 361 3.90 -3.58 -13.35
N ASN A 362 3.52 -2.38 -13.79
CA ASN A 362 4.42 -1.31 -14.20
C ASN A 362 5.46 -1.78 -15.22
N PHE A 363 5.03 -2.48 -16.28
CA PHE A 363 5.87 -2.72 -17.46
C PHE A 363 5.63 -1.63 -18.51
N ASP A 364 6.70 -1.09 -19.09
CA ASP A 364 6.62 -0.22 -20.27
C ASP A 364 6.26 -1.01 -21.54
N THR A 365 5.89 -0.30 -22.62
CA THR A 365 5.44 -0.95 -23.85
C THR A 365 6.57 -1.78 -24.49
N GLU A 366 7.82 -1.32 -24.41
CA GLU A 366 8.97 -2.00 -25.02
C GLU A 366 9.29 -3.34 -24.34
N HIS A 367 9.33 -3.37 -23.00
CA HIS A 367 9.63 -4.56 -22.23
C HIS A 367 8.47 -5.55 -22.23
N MET A 368 7.22 -5.05 -22.23
CA MET A 368 6.06 -5.90 -22.45
C MET A 368 6.09 -6.53 -23.85
N GLN A 369 6.46 -5.77 -24.88
CA GLN A 369 6.61 -6.29 -26.24
C GLN A 369 7.65 -7.43 -26.29
N LYS A 370 8.84 -7.22 -25.72
CA LYS A 370 9.90 -8.26 -25.64
C LYS A 370 9.41 -9.51 -24.90
N ALA A 371 8.67 -9.35 -23.80
CA ALA A 371 8.11 -10.49 -23.06
C ALA A 371 7.16 -11.32 -23.95
N ILE A 372 6.26 -10.68 -24.69
CA ILE A 372 5.29 -11.36 -25.56
C ILE A 372 5.99 -12.01 -26.75
N GLU A 373 6.94 -11.33 -27.38
CA GLU A 373 7.75 -11.87 -28.48
C GLU A 373 8.57 -13.10 -28.05
N SER A 374 8.89 -13.22 -26.75
CA SER A 374 9.55 -14.39 -26.18
C SER A 374 8.64 -15.61 -25.93
N GLY A 375 7.34 -15.50 -26.25
CA GLY A 375 6.34 -16.56 -26.09
C GLY A 375 5.59 -16.55 -24.75
N VAL A 376 5.71 -15.49 -23.95
CA VAL A 376 4.94 -15.33 -22.71
C VAL A 376 3.55 -14.78 -23.02
N LYS A 377 2.50 -15.48 -22.59
CA LYS A 377 1.11 -15.04 -22.64
C LYS A 377 0.81 -14.19 -21.39
N VAL A 378 0.61 -12.91 -21.64
CA VAL A 378 0.18 -11.92 -20.64
C VAL A 378 -1.30 -11.63 -20.82
N TYR A 379 -2.05 -11.56 -19.72
CA TYR A 379 -3.48 -11.22 -19.73
C TYR A 379 -3.74 -9.76 -19.32
N THR A 380 -2.94 -9.24 -18.40
CA THR A 380 -3.09 -7.89 -17.88
C THR A 380 -1.76 -7.16 -17.75
N ASN A 381 -1.80 -5.83 -17.81
CA ASN A 381 -0.73 -4.99 -17.30
C ASN A 381 -1.35 -3.99 -16.33
N GLN A 382 -1.00 -4.09 -15.05
CA GLN A 382 -1.37 -3.11 -14.05
C GLN A 382 -0.46 -1.90 -14.18
N VAL A 383 -1.03 -0.75 -14.53
CA VAL A 383 -0.29 0.49 -14.78
C VAL A 383 -0.69 1.58 -13.79
N GLN A 384 0.32 2.22 -13.21
CA GLN A 384 0.16 3.23 -12.18
C GLN A 384 -0.36 4.56 -12.69
N ALA A 385 -1.02 5.30 -11.79
CA ALA A 385 -0.95 6.75 -11.63
C ALA A 385 0.09 7.19 -10.56
N ASN A 386 1.25 7.71 -10.95
CA ASN A 386 2.39 8.16 -10.13
C ASN A 386 3.16 9.29 -10.80
N GLU A 387 4.16 9.82 -10.09
CA GLU A 387 5.02 10.98 -10.40
C GLU A 387 5.44 11.12 -11.84
N ARG A 388 5.48 10.01 -12.57
CA ARG A 388 5.73 10.09 -13.99
C ARG A 388 4.67 9.47 -14.88
N SER A 389 3.94 8.38 -14.56
CA SER A 389 2.84 7.78 -15.38
C SER A 389 1.52 7.75 -14.71
N LYS A 390 0.45 8.06 -15.45
CA LYS A 390 -0.91 7.84 -15.03
C LYS A 390 -1.76 7.37 -16.19
N PHE A 391 -2.78 6.61 -15.80
CA PHE A 391 -4.02 6.57 -16.53
C PHE A 391 -5.10 7.19 -15.65
N SER A 392 -5.13 8.52 -15.67
CA SER A 392 -6.08 9.38 -14.96
C SER A 392 -6.31 10.64 -15.80
N LEU A 393 -7.16 11.53 -15.35
CA LEU A 393 -7.32 12.84 -16.00
C LEU A 393 -6.02 13.68 -16.03
N ILE A 394 -5.08 13.43 -15.10
CA ILE A 394 -3.85 14.23 -14.94
C ILE A 394 -2.66 13.67 -15.73
N ASP A 395 -2.71 12.41 -16.13
CA ASP A 395 -1.69 11.85 -17.00
C ASP A 395 -2.28 10.63 -17.69
N SER A 396 -1.95 10.52 -18.96
CA SER A 396 -2.50 9.52 -19.87
C SER A 396 -1.42 8.90 -20.72
N ARG A 397 -0.15 8.94 -20.33
CA ARG A 397 0.94 8.45 -21.18
C ARG A 397 0.70 7.05 -21.77
N PRO A 398 -0.03 6.12 -21.11
CA PRO A 398 -0.42 4.87 -21.75
C PRO A 398 -1.19 5.04 -23.08
N THR A 399 -1.93 6.13 -23.30
CA THR A 399 -2.66 6.39 -24.56
C THR A 399 -1.75 6.60 -25.77
N VAL A 400 -0.44 6.80 -25.57
CA VAL A 400 0.49 7.08 -26.68
C VAL A 400 0.95 5.81 -27.39
N LYS A 401 1.29 4.75 -26.64
CA LYS A 401 1.81 3.47 -27.20
C LYS A 401 1.15 2.24 -26.59
N MET A 402 1.05 2.20 -25.26
CA MET A 402 0.57 1.06 -24.48
C MET A 402 -0.84 0.63 -24.87
N VAL A 403 -1.78 1.57 -25.04
CA VAL A 403 -3.18 1.26 -25.38
C VAL A 403 -3.31 0.51 -26.71
N GLU A 404 -2.67 1.01 -27.77
CA GLU A 404 -2.70 0.37 -29.09
C GLU A 404 -2.09 -1.03 -29.03
N PHE A 405 -0.96 -1.17 -28.34
CA PHE A 405 -0.30 -2.44 -28.17
C PHE A 405 -1.18 -3.44 -27.38
N CYS A 406 -1.76 -3.03 -26.26
CA CYS A 406 -2.64 -3.86 -25.45
C CYS A 406 -3.88 -4.33 -26.23
N ASP A 407 -4.49 -3.43 -27.02
CA ASP A 407 -5.65 -3.78 -27.86
C ASP A 407 -5.29 -4.81 -28.93
N LYS A 408 -4.11 -4.71 -29.55
CA LYS A 408 -3.63 -5.67 -30.56
C LYS A 408 -3.36 -7.07 -30.00
N HIS A 409 -2.95 -7.16 -28.74
CA HIS A 409 -2.53 -8.40 -28.09
C HIS A 409 -3.57 -8.99 -27.12
N ASP A 410 -4.77 -8.37 -27.04
CA ASP A 410 -5.85 -8.70 -26.10
C ASP A 410 -5.37 -8.72 -24.64
N ILE A 411 -4.66 -7.66 -24.25
CA ILE A 411 -4.19 -7.41 -22.89
C ILE A 411 -5.06 -6.33 -22.27
N LYS A 412 -5.55 -6.56 -21.04
CA LYS A 412 -6.35 -5.56 -20.31
C LYS A 412 -5.47 -4.73 -19.39
N LEU A 413 -5.72 -3.43 -19.35
CA LEU A 413 -5.11 -2.54 -18.37
C LEU A 413 -5.90 -2.60 -17.06
N LEU A 414 -5.18 -2.80 -15.96
CA LEU A 414 -5.69 -2.60 -14.60
C LEU A 414 -5.10 -1.29 -14.09
N THR A 415 -5.93 -0.27 -13.94
CA THR A 415 -5.45 1.09 -13.67
C THR A 415 -5.54 1.38 -12.17
N TYR A 416 -4.49 1.93 -11.56
CA TYR A 416 -4.53 2.30 -10.14
C TYR A 416 -4.10 3.75 -9.92
N GLY A 417 -4.56 4.34 -8.82
CA GLY A 417 -4.28 5.75 -8.52
C GLY A 417 -5.11 6.75 -9.35
N THR A 418 -6.15 6.28 -10.03
CA THR A 418 -7.14 7.05 -10.79
C THR A 418 -7.65 8.27 -10.03
N LEU A 419 -7.86 8.15 -8.71
CA LEU A 419 -8.38 9.20 -7.84
C LEU A 419 -7.30 10.11 -7.21
N LEU A 420 -6.03 9.95 -7.60
CA LEU A 420 -4.92 10.80 -7.12
C LEU A 420 -4.80 10.85 -5.60
N GLY A 421 -4.90 9.69 -4.95
CA GLY A 421 -4.85 9.60 -3.48
C GLY A 421 -6.07 10.22 -2.79
N GLY A 422 -7.12 10.55 -3.54
CA GLY A 422 -8.33 11.21 -3.09
C GLY A 422 -8.40 12.71 -3.39
N LEU A 423 -7.50 13.26 -4.24
CA LEU A 423 -7.57 14.66 -4.69
C LEU A 423 -8.69 14.91 -5.71
N LEU A 424 -9.13 13.87 -6.44
CA LEU A 424 -10.31 13.93 -7.30
C LEU A 424 -11.57 13.56 -6.51
N ALA A 425 -11.89 14.36 -5.50
CA ALA A 425 -13.07 14.19 -4.65
C ALA A 425 -13.74 15.53 -4.35
N GLU A 426 -15.05 15.52 -4.12
CA GLU A 426 -15.87 16.73 -3.88
C GLU A 426 -15.29 17.68 -2.82
N LYS A 427 -14.69 17.13 -1.76
CA LYS A 427 -14.10 17.92 -0.66
C LYS A 427 -12.98 18.88 -1.10
N TRP A 428 -12.37 18.67 -2.27
CA TRP A 428 -11.29 19.50 -2.81
C TRP A 428 -11.78 20.59 -3.75
N VAL A 429 -13.05 20.58 -4.15
CA VAL A 429 -13.62 21.59 -5.06
C VAL A 429 -13.66 22.95 -4.35
N GLY A 430 -13.11 23.97 -5.00
CA GLY A 430 -13.08 25.34 -4.48
C GLY A 430 -12.08 25.57 -3.34
N GLN A 431 -11.20 24.60 -3.05
CA GLN A 431 -10.22 24.71 -1.97
C GLN A 431 -8.92 25.38 -2.45
N ALA A 432 -8.25 26.08 -1.54
CA ALA A 432 -6.87 26.50 -1.74
C ALA A 432 -5.94 25.28 -1.83
N ALA A 433 -4.74 25.48 -2.36
CA ALA A 433 -3.74 24.42 -2.44
C ALA A 433 -3.46 23.86 -1.03
N PRO A 434 -3.50 22.53 -0.83
CA PRO A 434 -3.25 21.94 0.48
C PRO A 434 -1.83 22.25 0.98
N ASP A 435 -1.71 22.46 2.28
CA ASP A 435 -0.43 22.37 2.96
C ASP A 435 0.05 20.92 2.92
N LEU A 436 1.16 20.67 2.21
CA LEU A 436 1.74 19.35 2.01
C LEU A 436 2.11 18.64 3.31
N TYR A 437 2.25 19.35 4.42
CA TYR A 437 2.68 18.78 5.70
C TYR A 437 1.63 18.86 6.80
N ALA A 438 0.42 19.29 6.47
CA ALA A 438 -0.72 19.12 7.37
C ALA A 438 -0.87 17.65 7.79
N GLU A 439 -1.35 17.39 9.01
CA GLU A 439 -1.52 16.02 9.53
C GLU A 439 -2.44 15.15 8.66
N THR A 440 -3.34 15.76 7.91
CA THR A 440 -4.25 15.10 6.97
C THR A 440 -3.56 14.69 5.66
N MET A 441 -2.34 15.14 5.39
CA MET A 441 -1.57 14.83 4.17
C MET A 441 -0.82 13.51 4.27
N THR A 442 -1.39 12.52 3.60
CA THR A 442 -0.74 11.23 3.42
C THR A 442 0.45 11.33 2.45
N PRO A 443 1.38 10.36 2.46
CA PRO A 443 2.48 10.32 1.49
C PRO A 443 2.04 10.37 0.01
N SER A 444 0.85 9.85 -0.30
CA SER A 444 0.31 9.75 -1.66
C SER A 444 -0.33 11.06 -2.07
N LEU A 445 -1.07 11.73 -1.19
CA LEU A 445 -1.60 13.07 -1.48
C LEU A 445 -0.47 14.03 -1.84
N ARG A 446 0.65 14.00 -1.10
CA ARG A 446 1.86 14.77 -1.44
C ARG A 446 2.44 14.40 -2.80
N LYS A 447 2.55 13.10 -3.10
CA LYS A 447 3.01 12.57 -4.39
C LYS A 447 2.15 13.11 -5.54
N TYR A 448 0.83 13.03 -5.40
CA TYR A 448 -0.10 13.44 -6.46
C TYR A 448 -0.20 14.96 -6.59
N PHE A 449 -0.02 15.71 -5.51
CA PHE A 449 0.04 17.16 -5.57
C PHE A 449 1.23 17.65 -6.39
N ALA A 450 2.43 17.10 -6.19
CA ALA A 450 3.61 17.45 -6.99
C ALA A 450 3.36 17.28 -8.50
N MET A 451 2.57 16.28 -8.87
CA MET A 451 2.21 16.08 -10.26
C MET A 451 1.15 17.02 -10.80
N ILE A 452 0.18 17.41 -9.97
CA ILE A 452 -0.78 18.45 -10.35
C ILE A 452 0.00 19.73 -10.68
N GLN A 453 1.05 20.04 -9.91
CA GLN A 453 1.94 21.15 -10.23
C GLN A 453 2.60 21.00 -11.60
N ASN A 454 3.17 19.83 -11.92
CA ASN A 454 3.79 19.57 -13.22
C ASN A 454 2.79 19.53 -14.39
N TRP A 455 1.54 19.13 -14.14
CA TRP A 455 0.51 18.98 -15.16
C TRP A 455 -0.08 20.33 -15.61
N GLY A 456 -0.31 21.24 -14.67
CA GLY A 456 -0.88 22.56 -15.00
C GLY A 456 -1.12 23.47 -13.79
N GLY A 457 -0.58 23.11 -12.63
CA GLY A 457 -0.78 23.86 -11.39
C GLY A 457 -2.12 23.56 -10.71
N TRP A 458 -2.25 24.07 -9.48
CA TRP A 458 -3.46 23.90 -8.67
C TRP A 458 -4.67 24.64 -9.25
N ASP A 459 -4.47 25.78 -9.88
CA ASP A 459 -5.56 26.60 -10.43
C ASP A 459 -6.27 25.89 -11.59
N LEU A 460 -5.51 25.33 -12.55
CA LEU A 460 -6.09 24.51 -13.62
C LEU A 460 -6.75 23.24 -13.08
N PHE A 461 -6.17 22.65 -12.02
CA PHE A 461 -6.78 21.51 -11.34
C PHE A 461 -8.13 21.86 -10.68
N GLN A 462 -8.28 23.06 -10.14
CA GLN A 462 -9.56 23.55 -9.61
C GLN A 462 -10.59 23.77 -10.73
N GLU A 463 -10.17 24.24 -11.91
CA GLU A 463 -11.05 24.30 -13.08
C GLU A 463 -11.51 22.90 -13.52
N LEU A 464 -10.61 21.92 -13.53
CA LEU A 464 -10.96 20.52 -13.77
C LEU A 464 -11.98 20.02 -12.74
N LEU A 465 -11.72 20.22 -11.45
CA LEU A 465 -12.62 19.78 -10.37
C LEU A 465 -14.03 20.39 -10.50
N ARG A 466 -14.16 21.68 -10.85
CA ARG A 466 -15.47 22.31 -11.09
C ARG A 466 -16.17 21.73 -12.33
N THR A 467 -15.41 21.44 -13.38
CA THR A 467 -15.92 20.79 -14.60
C THR A 467 -16.48 19.41 -14.26
N LEU A 468 -15.70 18.59 -13.54
CA LEU A 468 -16.12 17.27 -13.08
C LEU A 468 -17.33 17.36 -12.14
N GLN A 469 -17.41 18.36 -11.27
CA GLN A 469 -18.56 18.56 -10.40
C GLN A 469 -19.83 18.90 -11.20
N SER A 470 -19.71 19.71 -12.26
CA SER A 470 -20.85 20.02 -13.14
C SER A 470 -21.37 18.77 -13.85
N ILE A 471 -20.46 17.96 -14.38
CA ILE A 471 -20.80 16.66 -15.01
C ILE A 471 -21.40 15.70 -13.97
N GLY A 472 -20.84 15.67 -12.76
CA GLY A 472 -21.34 14.87 -11.65
C GLY A 472 -22.79 15.22 -11.30
N ARG A 473 -23.14 16.52 -11.26
CA ARG A 473 -24.53 16.97 -11.07
C ARG A 473 -25.46 16.53 -12.20
N LYS A 474 -25.01 16.55 -13.46
CA LYS A 474 -25.79 16.08 -14.63
C LYS A 474 -26.14 14.59 -14.51
N HIS A 475 -25.20 13.77 -14.04
CA HIS A 475 -25.36 12.31 -13.93
C HIS A 475 -25.75 11.82 -12.53
N ASN A 476 -25.93 12.73 -11.57
CA ASN A 476 -26.20 12.43 -10.16
C ASN A 476 -25.14 11.51 -9.50
N VAL A 477 -23.87 11.84 -9.71
CA VAL A 477 -22.70 11.12 -9.20
C VAL A 477 -21.63 12.12 -8.72
N SER A 478 -20.62 11.66 -7.98
CA SER A 478 -19.57 12.55 -7.47
C SER A 478 -18.48 12.86 -8.51
N VAL A 479 -17.66 13.88 -8.23
CA VAL A 479 -16.38 14.12 -8.94
C VAL A 479 -15.53 12.85 -9.07
N SER A 480 -15.46 12.02 -8.02
CA SER A 480 -14.67 10.79 -8.02
C SER A 480 -15.22 9.79 -9.04
N ASN A 481 -16.55 9.69 -9.15
CA ASN A 481 -17.20 8.80 -10.11
C ASN A 481 -16.98 9.26 -11.54
N VAL A 482 -17.07 10.57 -11.82
CA VAL A 482 -16.79 11.12 -13.15
C VAL A 482 -15.34 10.82 -13.57
N ALA A 483 -14.38 11.05 -12.69
CA ALA A 483 -12.98 10.74 -12.96
C ALA A 483 -12.73 9.24 -13.19
N THR A 484 -13.40 8.39 -12.42
CA THR A 484 -13.30 6.92 -12.57
C THR A 484 -13.94 6.46 -13.88
N ARG A 485 -15.12 7.00 -14.21
CA ARG A 485 -15.85 6.71 -15.45
C ARG A 485 -15.04 7.07 -16.69
N TRP A 486 -14.40 8.24 -16.68
CA TRP A 486 -13.52 8.67 -17.76
C TRP A 486 -12.44 7.62 -18.07
N VAL A 487 -11.83 7.00 -17.04
CA VAL A 487 -10.87 5.92 -17.23
C VAL A 487 -11.53 4.62 -17.73
N LEU A 488 -12.69 4.27 -17.17
CA LEU A 488 -13.43 3.07 -17.56
C LEU A 488 -13.98 3.14 -19.00
N ASP A 489 -14.11 4.31 -19.60
CA ASP A 489 -14.59 4.44 -20.99
C ASP A 489 -13.54 4.01 -22.03
N PHE A 490 -12.28 3.85 -21.63
CA PHE A 490 -11.27 3.29 -22.52
C PHE A 490 -11.42 1.77 -22.66
N LYS A 491 -11.55 1.30 -23.91
CA LYS A 491 -11.78 -0.13 -24.24
C LYS A 491 -10.69 -1.07 -23.71
N CYS A 492 -9.45 -0.61 -23.70
CA CYS A 492 -8.30 -1.36 -23.20
C CYS A 492 -8.32 -1.51 -21.67
N VAL A 493 -9.08 -0.70 -20.94
CA VAL A 493 -9.17 -0.75 -19.48
C VAL A 493 -10.16 -1.82 -19.05
N GLY A 494 -9.63 -2.89 -18.45
CA GLY A 494 -10.44 -3.93 -17.84
C GLY A 494 -11.13 -3.41 -16.57
N ALA A 495 -10.31 -2.92 -15.63
CA ALA A 495 -10.80 -2.41 -14.36
C ALA A 495 -10.00 -1.22 -13.81
N VAL A 496 -10.63 -0.45 -12.94
CA VAL A 496 -10.00 0.54 -12.05
C VAL A 496 -9.83 -0.08 -10.67
N ILE A 497 -8.62 0.00 -10.12
CA ILE A 497 -8.29 -0.39 -8.76
C ILE A 497 -8.47 0.84 -7.85
N VAL A 498 -9.47 0.79 -6.97
CA VAL A 498 -9.76 1.82 -5.98
C VAL A 498 -9.27 1.36 -4.61
N GLY A 499 -8.44 2.16 -3.95
CA GLY A 499 -7.85 1.79 -2.67
C GLY A 499 -8.87 1.73 -1.54
N ALA A 500 -9.01 0.57 -0.89
CA ALA A 500 -9.90 0.34 0.25
C ALA A 500 -9.12 0.40 1.58
N ARG A 501 -9.47 1.35 2.45
CA ARG A 501 -8.90 1.43 3.81
C ARG A 501 -9.69 0.50 4.75
N MET A 502 -9.43 -0.79 4.62
CA MET A 502 -10.16 -1.84 5.36
C MET A 502 -10.16 -1.60 6.87
N GLY A 503 -11.32 -1.74 7.49
CA GLY A 503 -11.67 -1.41 8.87
C GLY A 503 -11.62 0.08 9.27
N VAL A 504 -11.26 1.00 8.36
CA VAL A 504 -11.05 2.43 8.67
C VAL A 504 -12.10 3.33 8.02
N SER A 505 -12.42 3.10 6.75
CA SER A 505 -13.44 3.88 6.03
C SER A 505 -14.16 3.03 5.01
N GLU A 506 -15.48 3.19 4.92
CA GLU A 506 -16.32 2.51 3.94
C GLU A 506 -16.69 3.45 2.79
N GLN A 507 -16.48 2.99 1.56
CA GLN A 507 -16.72 3.74 0.31
C GLN A 507 -17.25 2.83 -0.82
N SER A 508 -17.71 1.61 -0.51
CA SER A 508 -18.13 0.63 -1.51
C SER A 508 -19.24 1.14 -2.44
N GLU A 509 -20.31 1.71 -1.87
CA GLU A 509 -21.43 2.26 -2.65
C GLU A 509 -21.00 3.42 -3.56
N GLU A 510 -20.19 4.32 -3.01
CA GLU A 510 -19.61 5.44 -3.74
C GLU A 510 -18.76 4.94 -4.92
N ASN A 511 -17.90 3.94 -4.71
CA ASN A 511 -17.08 3.38 -5.78
C ASN A 511 -17.92 2.69 -6.86
N LEU A 512 -18.99 1.99 -6.46
CA LEU A 512 -19.89 1.31 -7.40
C LEU A 512 -20.75 2.29 -8.21
N ALA A 513 -20.98 3.51 -7.72
CA ALA A 513 -21.68 4.57 -8.45
C ALA A 513 -20.93 5.08 -9.69
N SER A 514 -19.69 4.64 -9.93
CA SER A 514 -19.01 4.87 -11.22
C SER A 514 -19.51 3.97 -12.36
N LEU A 515 -20.41 3.02 -12.08
CA LEU A 515 -20.95 2.05 -13.04
C LEU A 515 -22.41 2.36 -13.40
N GLY A 516 -22.86 1.87 -14.56
CA GLY A 516 -24.25 1.96 -15.00
C GLY A 516 -24.62 3.24 -15.74
N TRP A 517 -23.64 4.07 -16.10
CA TRP A 517 -23.80 5.29 -16.88
C TRP A 517 -22.53 5.54 -17.72
N SER A 518 -22.55 6.53 -18.61
CA SER A 518 -21.42 6.86 -19.51
C SER A 518 -21.31 8.36 -19.74
N LEU A 519 -20.10 8.85 -20.01
CA LEU A 519 -19.88 10.23 -20.42
C LEU A 519 -20.34 10.42 -21.86
N ASP A 520 -21.16 11.44 -22.13
CA ASP A 520 -21.54 11.79 -23.49
C ASP A 520 -20.49 12.69 -24.16
N ALA A 521 -20.71 13.03 -25.44
CA ALA A 521 -19.77 13.82 -26.22
C ALA A 521 -19.56 15.24 -25.66
N GLU A 522 -20.57 15.82 -25.01
CA GLU A 522 -20.46 17.13 -24.36
C GLU A 522 -19.58 17.01 -23.12
N ASP A 523 -19.82 16.01 -22.28
CA ASP A 523 -19.02 15.77 -21.06
C ASP A 523 -17.54 15.54 -21.41
N GLN A 524 -17.28 14.72 -22.44
CA GLN A 524 -15.94 14.45 -22.95
C GLN A 524 -15.29 15.72 -23.50
N GLY A 525 -16.04 16.55 -24.24
CA GLY A 525 -15.54 17.82 -24.77
C GLY A 525 -15.17 18.83 -23.68
N LEU A 526 -15.98 18.94 -22.62
CA LEU A 526 -15.72 19.79 -21.47
C LEU A 526 -14.44 19.37 -20.73
N ILE A 527 -14.27 18.07 -20.50
CA ILE A 527 -13.05 17.52 -19.90
C ILE A 527 -11.85 17.81 -20.81
N GLN A 528 -11.96 17.48 -22.11
CA GLN A 528 -10.86 17.61 -23.06
C GLN A 528 -10.36 19.06 -23.18
N ALA A 529 -11.27 20.05 -23.16
CA ALA A 529 -10.89 21.46 -23.19
C ALA A 529 -9.99 21.90 -22.02
N ILE A 530 -10.15 21.30 -20.85
CA ILE A 530 -9.24 21.52 -19.71
C ILE A 530 -7.92 20.77 -19.91
N LEU A 531 -7.99 19.52 -20.38
CA LEU A 531 -6.80 18.69 -20.61
C LEU A 531 -5.88 19.29 -21.69
N ASP A 532 -6.41 19.95 -22.72
CA ASP A 532 -5.64 20.59 -23.79
C ASP A 532 -4.81 21.79 -23.31
N ARG A 533 -5.17 22.37 -22.17
CA ARG A 533 -4.42 23.49 -21.54
C ARG A 533 -3.32 23.02 -20.59
N SER A 534 -3.17 21.72 -20.42
CA SER A 534 -2.17 21.11 -19.53
C SER A 534 -0.90 20.73 -20.29
N SER A 535 0.21 20.54 -19.58
CA SER A 535 1.48 20.01 -20.11
C SER A 535 1.45 18.48 -20.35
N ARG A 536 0.28 17.86 -20.51
CA ARG A 536 0.11 16.41 -20.64
C ARG A 536 0.87 15.80 -21.82
N ALA A 537 0.98 16.50 -22.95
CA ALA A 537 1.76 16.02 -24.10
C ALA A 537 3.27 16.04 -23.80
N GLU A 538 3.75 17.12 -23.18
CA GLU A 538 5.15 17.31 -22.77
C GLU A 538 5.58 16.31 -21.69
N MET A 539 4.63 15.83 -20.88
CA MET A 539 4.88 14.79 -19.89
C MET A 539 5.36 13.48 -20.54
N PHE A 540 4.87 13.08 -21.71
CA PHE A 540 5.39 11.89 -22.40
C PHE A 540 6.83 12.10 -22.89
N GLU A 541 7.11 13.27 -23.46
CA GLU A 541 8.45 13.59 -23.99
C GLU A 541 9.49 13.68 -22.87
N SER A 542 9.15 14.29 -21.75
CA SER A 542 10.05 14.48 -20.61
C SER A 542 10.21 13.24 -19.74
N LEU A 543 9.16 12.41 -19.63
CA LEU A 543 9.11 11.31 -18.66
C LEU A 543 9.17 9.91 -19.30
N GLY A 544 9.02 9.82 -20.61
CA GLY A 544 9.01 8.57 -21.37
C GLY A 544 7.66 7.86 -21.35
N ASP A 545 7.69 6.53 -21.52
CA ASP A 545 6.52 5.67 -21.41
C ASP A 545 6.18 5.37 -19.93
N CYS A 546 5.04 4.70 -19.71
CA CYS A 546 4.60 4.20 -18.42
C CYS A 546 5.46 3.05 -17.87
N GLY A 547 5.46 2.83 -16.55
CA GLY A 547 6.16 1.72 -15.89
C GLY A 547 7.54 2.06 -15.35
N GLY A 548 8.13 3.19 -15.75
CA GLY A 548 9.46 3.60 -15.33
C GLY A 548 9.56 4.15 -13.90
N GLU A 549 8.46 4.35 -13.20
CA GLU A 549 8.37 5.34 -12.10
C GLU A 549 8.18 4.72 -10.72
N TYR A 550 8.03 3.40 -10.68
CA TYR A 550 8.12 2.62 -9.45
C TYR A 550 9.56 2.10 -9.22
N ARG A 551 10.49 2.46 -10.11
CA ARG A 551 11.89 2.07 -10.09
C ARG A 551 12.79 3.08 -9.40
#